data_AF-I2Q717-F1
#
_entry.id   AF-I2Q717-F1
#
_cell.length_a   1.000
_cell.length_b   1.000
_cell.length_c   1.000
_cell.angle_alpha   90.00
_cell.angle_beta   90.00
_cell.angle_gamma   90.00
#
_symmetry.space_group_name_H-M   'P 1'
#
loop_
_entity.id
_entity.type
_entity.pdbx_description
1 polymer ?
#
loop_
_entity_poly.entity_id
_entity_poly.type
_entity_poly.pdbx_seq_one_letter_code
_entity_poly.pdbx_strand_id
1 'polypeptide(L)'
;MASCDPTPAGEAPRTSGRSFRLVCSPSEVPLVEALLGATGHVAEPEPFSGWCRRIVAEPTALGASLAARFGYIHIQDRSSMLPPLLLDPPAGARVLDMCAAPGGKTGFLAQLVGPTGFVLGNEPSPDRLATLRQTLFRESLANAATCSQADLSPHLPEGAFTHILLDPPCSGWGTLDKNPQAARIWSGEKVAPLIALQRKLLATAAALLAPGGRLLYSTCTTNVAENEDQTRFALDHLPLLPVPLAPPAGFVFEAPRREDVTGVLRVDSAASAAQGFYMAFFEKAGGTPVAREDRELPGARVPDKALLAAGCDPAGLPDGEARLFGEKVFFLPAGAAMLPAGFRFQGHALGTYRAGVFRPHARARLLVPPSGPGAGLNEEALCRIEALLAGQSLPAGDLPPRPGLYYRGLPLGFLARKGARLLWSDR
;
A
#
# COMPACT_ATOMS: atom_id res chain seq x y z
N MET A 1 12.56 45.72 1.32
CA MET A 1 12.24 45.31 2.70
C MET A 1 10.76 45.57 2.90
N ALA A 2 9.93 44.54 2.75
CA ALA A 2 8.50 44.61 3.04
C ALA A 2 8.25 43.63 4.17
N SER A 3 7.69 44.13 5.27
CA SER A 3 7.48 43.42 6.52
C SER A 3 6.44 42.31 6.36
N CYS A 4 6.81 41.09 6.75
CA CYS A 4 5.85 40.04 7.08
C CYS A 4 5.29 40.35 8.48
N ASP A 5 4.09 40.89 8.56
CA ASP A 5 3.33 40.84 9.81
C ASP A 5 2.72 39.43 9.99
N PRO A 6 2.77 38.87 11.20
CA PRO A 6 2.20 37.57 11.49
C PRO A 6 0.68 37.64 11.55
N THR A 7 0.04 36.67 10.91
CA THR A 7 -1.42 36.43 10.94
C THR A 7 -1.84 36.05 12.37
N PRO A 8 -3.06 36.42 12.84
CA PRO A 8 -3.44 36.25 14.25
C PRO A 8 -3.53 34.77 14.64
N ALA A 9 -3.20 34.48 15.91
CA ALA A 9 -3.21 33.17 16.54
C ALA A 9 -4.49 32.38 16.24
N GLY A 10 -4.34 31.27 15.51
CA GLY A 10 -5.41 30.35 15.14
C GLY A 10 -5.84 29.42 16.28
N GLU A 11 -7.07 28.92 16.17
CA GLU A 11 -7.70 27.85 16.95
C GLU A 11 -6.69 26.83 17.51
N ALA A 12 -6.90 26.38 18.76
CA ALA A 12 -6.16 25.27 19.33
C ALA A 12 -6.11 24.09 18.33
N PRO A 13 -4.94 23.47 18.11
CA PRO A 13 -4.77 22.45 17.08
C PRO A 13 -5.78 21.33 17.29
N ARG A 14 -6.54 21.01 16.24
CA ARG A 14 -7.50 19.91 16.27
C ARG A 14 -6.71 18.61 16.46
N THR A 15 -6.98 17.89 17.53
CA THR A 15 -6.42 16.55 17.73
C THR A 15 -7.37 15.54 17.10
N SER A 16 -7.06 15.08 15.88
CA SER A 16 -7.92 14.06 15.26
C SER A 16 -7.71 12.67 15.85
N GLY A 17 -6.58 12.44 16.55
CA GLY A 17 -6.19 11.15 17.11
C GLY A 17 -6.01 10.06 16.05
N ARG A 18 -6.00 10.42 14.75
CA ARG A 18 -5.88 9.47 13.65
C ARG A 18 -4.44 8.95 13.54
N SER A 19 -4.33 7.72 13.08
CA SER A 19 -3.05 7.09 12.81
C SER A 19 -2.77 7.02 11.32
N PHE A 20 -1.49 6.91 10.98
CA PHE A 20 -0.99 6.71 9.64
C PHE A 20 0.26 5.84 9.69
N ARG A 21 0.67 5.29 8.54
CA ARG A 21 1.98 4.67 8.38
C ARG A 21 2.87 5.52 7.49
N LEU A 22 4.17 5.50 7.76
CA LEU A 22 5.21 6.03 6.89
C LEU A 22 5.43 5.07 5.72
N VAL A 23 5.65 5.63 4.53
CA VAL A 23 5.85 4.91 3.26
C VAL A 23 7.16 5.39 2.64
N CYS A 24 8.27 4.90 3.18
CA CYS A 24 9.63 5.28 2.79
C CYS A 24 10.62 4.22 3.30
N SER A 25 11.88 4.34 2.88
CA SER A 25 12.97 3.55 3.47
C SER A 25 13.27 4.00 4.91
N PRO A 26 13.87 3.15 5.75
CA PRO A 26 14.24 3.54 7.12
C PRO A 26 15.12 4.80 7.19
N SER A 27 16.02 5.00 6.23
CA SER A 27 16.89 6.18 6.13
C SER A 27 16.15 7.48 5.81
N GLU A 28 14.96 7.40 5.22
CA GLU A 28 14.16 8.58 4.82
C GLU A 28 13.17 9.02 5.90
N VAL A 29 12.94 8.21 6.94
CA VAL A 29 11.99 8.52 8.03
C VAL A 29 12.19 9.93 8.59
N PRO A 30 13.41 10.38 8.95
CA PRO A 30 13.61 11.74 9.48
C PRO A 30 13.23 12.83 8.48
N LEU A 31 13.42 12.60 7.18
CA LEU A 31 13.08 13.57 6.12
C LEU A 31 11.57 13.65 5.89
N VAL A 32 10.87 12.52 5.96
CA VAL A 32 9.40 12.48 5.87
C VAL A 32 8.76 13.17 7.09
N GLU A 33 9.29 12.91 8.29
CA GLU A 33 8.86 13.58 9.52
C GLU A 33 9.15 15.08 9.46
N ALA A 34 10.30 15.50 8.92
CA ALA A 34 10.59 16.91 8.68
C ALA A 34 9.61 17.56 7.69
N LEU A 35 9.21 16.85 6.61
CA LEU A 35 8.24 17.34 5.64
C LEU A 35 6.85 17.53 6.28
N LEU A 36 6.44 16.64 7.17
CA LEU A 36 5.21 16.80 7.97
C LEU A 36 5.33 18.00 8.93
N GLY A 37 6.42 18.06 9.68
CA GLY A 37 6.69 19.13 10.65
C GLY A 37 6.75 20.52 10.02
N ALA A 38 7.23 20.63 8.78
CA ALA A 38 7.28 21.89 8.03
C ALA A 38 5.90 22.48 7.71
N THR A 39 4.83 21.68 7.80
CA THR A 39 3.44 22.13 7.73
C THR A 39 2.75 22.22 9.09
N GLY A 40 3.53 22.11 10.18
CA GLY A 40 3.06 22.18 11.57
C GLY A 40 2.41 20.91 12.11
N HIS A 41 2.44 19.80 11.36
CA HIS A 41 1.92 18.52 11.86
C HIS A 41 2.89 17.93 12.88
N VAL A 42 2.35 17.43 13.99
CA VAL A 42 3.13 16.71 15.00
C VAL A 42 2.56 15.32 15.15
N ALA A 43 3.43 14.33 15.15
CA ALA A 43 3.08 12.92 15.25
C ALA A 43 3.99 12.20 16.26
N GLU A 44 3.44 11.19 16.90
CA GLU A 44 4.16 10.33 17.84
C GLU A 44 4.18 8.87 17.35
N PRO A 45 5.20 8.07 17.69
CA PRO A 45 5.22 6.64 17.39
C PRO A 45 4.03 5.89 17.96
N GLU A 46 3.48 4.96 17.18
CA GLU A 46 2.56 3.96 17.70
C GLU A 46 3.35 2.78 18.30
N PRO A 47 2.94 2.22 19.45
CA PRO A 47 3.71 1.19 20.15
C PRO A 47 3.73 -0.17 19.43
N PHE A 48 2.80 -0.42 18.51
CA PHE A 48 2.71 -1.70 17.79
C PHE A 48 3.63 -1.80 16.56
N SER A 49 4.18 -0.68 16.07
CA SER A 49 5.07 -0.71 14.90
C SER A 49 5.87 0.58 14.75
N GLY A 50 7.17 0.44 14.45
CA GLY A 50 8.05 1.56 14.12
C GLY A 50 7.66 2.31 12.84
N TRP A 51 6.83 1.72 11.97
CA TRP A 51 6.30 2.37 10.77
C TRP A 51 5.09 3.26 11.03
N CYS A 52 4.45 3.09 12.18
CA CYS A 52 3.15 3.68 12.47
C CYS A 52 3.32 4.91 13.37
N ARG A 53 2.46 5.89 13.12
CA ARG A 53 2.44 7.17 13.83
C ARG A 53 1.01 7.55 14.16
N ARG A 54 0.84 8.30 15.24
CA ARG A 54 -0.41 8.93 15.64
C ARG A 54 -0.27 10.44 15.55
N ILE A 55 -1.21 11.11 14.93
CA ILE A 55 -1.24 12.57 14.90
C ILE A 55 -1.67 13.12 16.26
N VAL A 56 -0.88 14.05 16.78
CA VAL A 56 -1.15 14.80 18.02
C VAL A 56 -1.39 16.29 17.76
N ALA A 57 -0.93 16.84 16.63
CA ALA A 57 -1.33 18.17 16.17
C ALA A 57 -1.58 18.16 14.65
N GLU A 58 -2.76 18.63 14.24
CA GLU A 58 -3.22 18.66 12.85
C GLU A 58 -3.67 20.09 12.46
N PRO A 59 -2.75 20.98 12.07
CA PRO A 59 -3.10 22.36 11.71
C PRO A 59 -3.90 22.44 10.40
N THR A 60 -3.71 21.48 9.50
CA THR A 60 -4.50 21.30 8.27
C THR A 60 -4.81 19.82 8.13
N ALA A 61 -5.80 19.46 7.30
CA ALA A 61 -6.16 18.05 7.12
C ALA A 61 -4.93 17.22 6.68
N LEU A 62 -4.63 16.12 7.38
CA LEU A 62 -3.44 15.29 7.12
C LEU A 62 -3.36 14.80 5.67
N GLY A 63 -4.51 14.51 5.06
CA GLY A 63 -4.61 14.11 3.65
C GLY A 63 -4.21 15.20 2.64
N ALA A 64 -4.20 16.47 3.06
CA ALA A 64 -3.74 17.61 2.27
C ALA A 64 -2.23 17.91 2.48
N SER A 65 -1.59 17.27 3.45
CA SER A 65 -0.14 17.44 3.69
C SER A 65 0.68 17.05 2.46
N LEU A 66 1.85 17.67 2.30
CA LEU A 66 2.77 17.32 1.22
C LEU A 66 3.25 15.87 1.32
N ALA A 67 3.46 15.36 2.55
CA ALA A 67 3.81 13.96 2.77
C ALA A 67 2.71 13.02 2.24
N ALA A 68 1.42 13.32 2.47
CA ALA A 68 0.33 12.54 1.90
C ALA A 68 0.26 12.69 0.37
N ARG A 69 0.40 13.92 -0.13
CA ARG A 69 0.34 14.23 -1.57
C ARG A 69 1.39 13.48 -2.38
N PHE A 70 2.60 13.38 -1.86
CA PHE A 70 3.71 12.64 -2.47
C PHE A 70 3.76 11.17 -2.03
N GLY A 71 2.78 10.67 -1.28
CA GLY A 71 2.67 9.25 -0.92
C GLY A 71 3.79 8.76 -0.01
N TYR A 72 4.29 9.63 0.87
CA TYR A 72 5.20 9.27 1.95
C TYR A 72 4.46 8.83 3.22
N ILE A 73 3.15 9.01 3.27
CA ILE A 73 2.30 8.48 4.33
C ILE A 73 1.04 7.83 3.74
N HIS A 74 0.52 6.84 4.46
CA HIS A 74 -0.80 6.27 4.21
C HIS A 74 -1.65 6.38 5.47
N ILE A 75 -2.78 7.08 5.36
CA ILE A 75 -3.71 7.31 6.46
C ILE A 75 -4.66 6.12 6.53
N GLN A 76 -4.69 5.41 7.66
CA GLN A 76 -5.57 4.26 7.87
C GLN A 76 -5.83 4.05 9.37
N ASP A 77 -6.86 3.27 9.71
CA ASP A 77 -7.16 2.94 11.10
C ASP A 77 -6.02 2.12 11.74
N ARG A 78 -5.83 2.28 13.07
CA ARG A 78 -4.84 1.53 13.87
C ARG A 78 -5.02 0.03 13.69
N SER A 79 -6.24 -0.50 13.84
CA SER A 79 -6.47 -1.94 13.74
C SER A 79 -6.30 -2.44 12.31
N SER A 80 -6.58 -1.61 11.30
CA SER A 80 -6.32 -1.94 9.89
C SER A 80 -4.84 -2.04 9.52
N MET A 81 -3.92 -1.56 10.38
CA MET A 81 -2.46 -1.74 10.19
C MET A 81 -1.97 -3.09 10.72
N LEU A 82 -2.73 -3.76 11.60
CA LEU A 82 -2.31 -5.01 12.22
C LEU A 82 -2.19 -6.19 11.24
N PRO A 83 -3.07 -6.39 10.25
CA PRO A 83 -3.01 -7.60 9.45
C PRO A 83 -1.72 -7.77 8.65
N PRO A 84 -1.20 -6.75 7.93
CA PRO A 84 0.11 -6.87 7.30
C PRO A 84 1.24 -7.14 8.30
N LEU A 85 1.21 -6.50 9.47
CA LEU A 85 2.22 -6.65 10.51
C LEU A 85 2.21 -8.04 11.16
N LEU A 86 1.04 -8.63 11.38
CA LEU A 86 0.91 -9.96 11.98
C LEU A 86 1.11 -11.09 10.99
N LEU A 87 0.82 -10.87 9.70
CA LEU A 87 1.21 -11.81 8.65
C LEU A 87 2.74 -11.90 8.54
N ASP A 88 3.44 -10.80 8.83
CA ASP A 88 4.90 -10.67 8.93
C ASP A 88 5.65 -11.39 7.79
N PRO A 89 5.35 -11.08 6.51
CA PRO A 89 6.04 -11.73 5.41
C PRO A 89 7.50 -11.27 5.38
N PRO A 90 8.48 -12.19 5.24
CA PRO A 90 9.89 -11.83 5.18
C PRO A 90 10.21 -11.07 3.89
N ALA A 91 11.35 -10.36 3.89
CA ALA A 91 11.89 -9.74 2.69
C ALA A 91 12.04 -10.78 1.56
N GLY A 92 11.64 -10.42 0.34
CA GLY A 92 11.66 -11.34 -0.81
C GLY A 92 10.44 -12.27 -0.92
N ALA A 93 9.50 -12.25 0.04
CA ALA A 93 8.33 -13.12 -0.01
C ALA A 93 7.40 -12.81 -1.20
N ARG A 94 6.68 -13.86 -1.63
CA ARG A 94 5.58 -13.75 -2.60
C ARG A 94 4.26 -13.74 -1.84
N VAL A 95 3.56 -12.62 -1.94
CA VAL A 95 2.36 -12.34 -1.13
C VAL A 95 1.15 -12.10 -2.04
N LEU A 96 0.01 -12.67 -1.66
CA LEU A 96 -1.28 -12.34 -2.25
C LEU A 96 -2.12 -11.56 -1.24
N ASP A 97 -2.61 -10.40 -1.64
CA ASP A 97 -3.71 -9.71 -0.98
C ASP A 97 -4.99 -9.97 -1.77
N MET A 98 -5.85 -10.85 -1.27
CA MET A 98 -7.00 -11.37 -2.02
C MET A 98 -8.12 -10.36 -2.22
N CYS A 99 -8.20 -9.34 -1.36
CA CYS A 99 -9.27 -8.33 -1.30
C CYS A 99 -8.65 -6.95 -1.06
N ALA A 100 -7.93 -6.48 -2.07
CA ALA A 100 -6.87 -5.49 -1.90
C ALA A 100 -7.32 -4.04 -1.76
N ALA A 101 -8.48 -3.65 -2.32
CA ALA A 101 -8.85 -2.24 -2.32
C ALA A 101 -9.33 -1.75 -0.95
N PRO A 102 -8.96 -0.52 -0.52
CA PRO A 102 -8.39 0.56 -1.35
C PRO A 102 -6.85 0.58 -1.47
N GLY A 103 -6.15 -0.44 -0.97
CA GLY A 103 -4.70 -0.63 -1.16
C GLY A 103 -3.81 -0.34 0.02
N GLY A 104 -4.37 0.06 1.18
CA GLY A 104 -3.56 0.32 2.38
C GLY A 104 -2.80 -0.91 2.86
N LYS A 105 -3.45 -2.08 2.88
CA LYS A 105 -2.85 -3.35 3.29
C LYS A 105 -1.89 -3.90 2.23
N THR A 106 -2.28 -3.90 0.95
CA THR A 106 -1.39 -4.25 -0.17
C THR A 106 -0.12 -3.41 -0.17
N GLY A 107 -0.25 -2.11 0.04
CA GLY A 107 0.89 -1.21 0.07
C GLY A 107 1.80 -1.46 1.28
N PHE A 108 1.22 -1.79 2.43
CA PHE A 108 2.02 -2.15 3.61
C PHE A 108 2.75 -3.48 3.41
N LEU A 109 2.08 -4.50 2.84
CA LEU A 109 2.72 -5.76 2.48
C LEU A 109 3.88 -5.53 1.51
N ALA A 110 3.70 -4.69 0.50
CA ALA A 110 4.74 -4.35 -0.47
C ALA A 110 5.95 -3.65 0.18
N GLN A 111 5.71 -2.81 1.18
CA GLN A 111 6.76 -2.20 1.99
C GLN A 111 7.50 -3.24 2.85
N LEU A 112 6.79 -4.18 3.49
CA LEU A 112 7.39 -5.19 4.38
C LEU A 112 8.27 -6.19 3.63
N VAL A 113 7.83 -6.68 2.47
CA VAL A 113 8.61 -7.65 1.67
C VAL A 113 9.81 -7.02 0.96
N GLY A 114 9.90 -5.69 0.96
CA GLY A 114 11.02 -4.96 0.37
C GLY A 114 11.11 -5.09 -1.17
N PRO A 115 12.15 -4.48 -1.77
CA PRO A 115 12.27 -4.37 -3.23
C PRO A 115 12.44 -5.72 -3.94
N THR A 116 12.91 -6.75 -3.26
CA THR A 116 13.09 -8.11 -3.83
C THR A 116 11.83 -8.97 -3.72
N GLY A 117 10.84 -8.54 -2.93
CA GLY A 117 9.57 -9.25 -2.77
C GLY A 117 8.58 -8.96 -3.88
N PHE A 118 7.45 -9.66 -3.86
CA PHE A 118 6.37 -9.47 -4.82
C PHE A 118 5.02 -9.56 -4.15
N VAL A 119 4.16 -8.56 -4.40
CA VAL A 119 2.78 -8.54 -3.90
C VAL A 119 1.80 -8.47 -5.05
N LEU A 120 0.86 -9.42 -5.11
CA LEU A 120 -0.29 -9.34 -6.01
C LEU A 120 -1.52 -8.89 -5.21
N GLY A 121 -2.09 -7.73 -5.55
CA GLY A 121 -3.38 -7.28 -5.03
C GLY A 121 -4.52 -7.62 -5.98
N ASN A 122 -5.55 -8.33 -5.51
CA ASN A 122 -6.75 -8.63 -6.30
C ASN A 122 -7.92 -7.74 -5.88
N GLU A 123 -8.58 -7.10 -6.86
CA GLU A 123 -9.84 -6.40 -6.65
C GLU A 123 -10.78 -6.60 -7.86
N PRO A 124 -11.93 -7.29 -7.67
CA PRO A 124 -12.89 -7.53 -8.76
C PRO A 124 -13.63 -6.27 -9.22
N SER A 125 -13.86 -5.29 -8.35
CA SER A 125 -14.60 -4.07 -8.70
C SER A 125 -13.70 -3.09 -9.48
N PRO A 126 -14.07 -2.66 -10.71
CA PRO A 126 -13.25 -1.75 -11.51
C PRO A 126 -12.93 -0.42 -10.81
N ASP A 127 -13.91 0.20 -10.14
CA ASP A 127 -13.72 1.50 -9.46
C ASP A 127 -12.80 1.38 -8.24
N ARG A 128 -12.99 0.30 -7.46
CA ARG A 128 -12.12 0.01 -6.32
C ARG A 128 -10.72 -0.38 -6.76
N LEU A 129 -10.58 -1.08 -7.88
CA LEU A 129 -9.29 -1.42 -8.50
C LEU A 129 -8.56 -0.16 -8.97
N ALA A 130 -9.27 0.81 -9.54
CA ALA A 130 -8.69 2.10 -9.90
C ALA A 130 -8.15 2.83 -8.65
N THR A 131 -8.88 2.78 -7.54
CA THR A 131 -8.44 3.35 -6.25
C THR A 131 -7.20 2.63 -5.71
N LEU A 132 -7.19 1.30 -5.73
CA LEU A 132 -6.02 0.48 -5.36
C LEU A 132 -4.78 0.88 -6.18
N ARG A 133 -4.92 0.97 -7.51
CA ARG A 133 -3.82 1.36 -8.40
C ARG A 133 -3.33 2.78 -8.14
N GLN A 134 -4.25 3.71 -7.86
CA GLN A 134 -3.89 5.09 -7.51
C GLN A 134 -3.11 5.15 -6.19
N THR A 135 -3.51 4.37 -5.19
CA THR A 135 -2.81 4.26 -3.90
C THR A 135 -1.38 3.76 -4.11
N LEU A 136 -1.20 2.61 -4.78
CA LEU A 136 0.12 2.01 -5.03
C LEU A 136 1.01 2.89 -5.90
N PHE A 137 0.43 3.58 -6.89
CA PHE A 137 1.14 4.54 -7.72
C PHE A 137 1.65 5.73 -6.89
N ARG A 138 0.76 6.35 -6.10
CA ARG A 138 1.11 7.49 -5.23
C ARG A 138 2.22 7.11 -4.26
N GLU A 139 2.18 5.91 -3.70
CA GLU A 139 3.13 5.40 -2.72
C GLU A 139 4.46 4.89 -3.31
N SER A 140 4.58 4.86 -4.64
CA SER A 140 5.79 4.40 -5.31
C SER A 140 6.18 2.95 -4.97
N LEU A 141 5.18 2.07 -4.84
CA LEU A 141 5.39 0.65 -4.50
C LEU A 141 5.38 -0.19 -5.79
N ALA A 142 6.54 -0.26 -6.46
CA ALA A 142 6.66 -0.89 -7.78
C ALA A 142 6.82 -2.41 -7.76
N ASN A 143 7.10 -2.99 -6.59
CA ASN A 143 7.09 -4.43 -6.34
C ASN A 143 5.67 -5.01 -6.16
N ALA A 144 4.63 -4.17 -6.23
CA ALA A 144 3.24 -4.59 -6.23
C ALA A 144 2.65 -4.60 -7.65
N ALA A 145 1.87 -5.63 -7.95
CA ALA A 145 1.03 -5.74 -9.14
C ALA A 145 -0.45 -5.87 -8.74
N THR A 146 -1.34 -5.58 -9.69
CA THR A 146 -2.79 -5.66 -9.46
C THR A 146 -3.49 -6.52 -10.50
N CYS A 147 -4.50 -7.29 -10.08
CA CYS A 147 -5.37 -8.05 -10.97
C CYS A 147 -6.85 -7.86 -10.58
N SER A 148 -7.75 -8.30 -11.46
CA SER A 148 -9.19 -8.16 -11.28
C SER A 148 -9.88 -9.47 -11.60
N GLN A 149 -10.01 -10.32 -10.57
CA GLN A 149 -10.61 -11.64 -10.69
C GLN A 149 -11.61 -11.85 -9.56
N ALA A 150 -12.84 -12.22 -9.91
CA ALA A 150 -13.84 -12.64 -8.93
C ALA A 150 -13.50 -14.00 -8.29
N ASP A 151 -12.77 -14.84 -9.03
CA ASP A 151 -12.26 -16.12 -8.55
C ASP A 151 -10.83 -16.30 -9.07
N LEU A 152 -9.88 -16.46 -8.15
CA LEU A 152 -8.46 -16.61 -8.49
C LEU A 152 -8.08 -18.08 -8.77
N SER A 153 -8.87 -19.03 -8.27
CA SER A 153 -8.55 -20.46 -8.35
C SER A 153 -8.34 -21.02 -9.77
N PRO A 154 -9.11 -20.64 -10.82
CA PRO A 154 -8.87 -21.18 -12.16
C PRO A 154 -7.69 -20.50 -12.88
N HIS A 155 -7.10 -19.46 -12.30
CA HIS A 155 -6.19 -18.57 -12.99
C HIS A 155 -4.77 -18.56 -12.42
N LEU A 156 -4.59 -18.98 -11.18
CA LEU A 156 -3.30 -19.00 -10.50
C LEU A 156 -2.95 -20.44 -10.08
N PRO A 157 -1.68 -20.84 -10.16
CA PRO A 157 -1.28 -22.19 -9.80
C PRO A 157 -1.46 -22.43 -8.30
N GLU A 158 -1.72 -23.67 -7.92
CA GLU A 158 -1.69 -24.06 -6.50
C GLU A 158 -0.30 -23.80 -5.91
N GLY A 159 -0.26 -23.37 -4.65
CA GLY A 159 1.01 -23.11 -3.97
C GLY A 159 1.84 -21.94 -4.51
N ALA A 160 1.24 -21.05 -5.31
CA ALA A 160 1.94 -19.92 -5.92
C ALA A 160 2.54 -18.95 -4.88
N PHE A 161 1.85 -18.74 -3.76
CA PHE A 161 2.21 -17.73 -2.76
C PHE A 161 2.72 -18.34 -1.47
N THR A 162 3.73 -17.71 -0.89
CA THR A 162 4.27 -18.10 0.42
C THR A 162 3.46 -17.52 1.57
N HIS A 163 2.83 -16.36 1.33
CA HIS A 163 2.04 -15.64 2.32
C HIS A 163 0.76 -15.13 1.66
N ILE A 164 -0.37 -15.20 2.37
CA ILE A 164 -1.64 -14.68 1.88
C ILE A 164 -2.30 -13.87 2.99
N LEU A 165 -2.76 -12.67 2.62
CA LEU A 165 -3.70 -11.89 3.42
C LEU A 165 -5.09 -12.03 2.81
N LEU A 166 -6.03 -12.50 3.63
CA LEU A 166 -7.45 -12.54 3.31
C LEU A 166 -8.20 -11.60 4.26
N ASP A 167 -8.49 -10.39 3.80
CA ASP A 167 -9.32 -9.39 4.47
C ASP A 167 -10.63 -9.21 3.67
N PRO A 168 -11.58 -10.17 3.74
CA PRO A 168 -12.71 -10.21 2.83
C PRO A 168 -13.76 -9.15 3.17
N PRO A 169 -14.68 -8.86 2.23
CA PRO A 169 -15.90 -8.14 2.54
C PRO A 169 -16.64 -8.78 3.72
N CYS A 170 -17.06 -7.94 4.66
CA CYS A 170 -17.78 -8.34 5.86
C CYS A 170 -18.88 -7.33 6.19
N SER A 171 -19.72 -7.64 7.17
CA SER A 171 -20.81 -6.76 7.63
C SER A 171 -20.31 -5.41 8.18
N GLY A 172 -19.05 -5.30 8.58
CA GLY A 172 -18.43 -4.07 9.05
C GLY A 172 -18.96 -3.56 10.40
N TRP A 173 -19.57 -4.42 11.22
CA TRP A 173 -20.13 -4.01 12.52
C TRP A 173 -19.09 -3.54 13.54
N GLY A 174 -17.80 -3.81 13.33
CA GLY A 174 -16.71 -3.24 14.13
C GLY A 174 -16.38 -1.78 13.77
N THR A 175 -17.08 -1.22 12.78
CA THR A 175 -16.89 0.15 12.28
C THR A 175 -18.06 1.08 12.58
N LEU A 176 -19.05 0.67 13.38
CA LEU A 176 -20.32 1.40 13.55
C LEU A 176 -20.18 2.86 13.99
N ASP A 177 -19.20 3.17 14.84
CA ASP A 177 -18.93 4.55 15.25
C ASP A 177 -18.52 5.46 14.07
N LYS A 178 -17.85 4.86 13.07
CA LYS A 178 -17.36 5.56 11.86
C LYS A 178 -18.26 5.36 10.65
N ASN A 179 -19.05 4.29 10.62
CA ASN A 179 -20.01 3.96 9.57
C ASN A 179 -21.33 3.43 10.19
N PRO A 180 -22.19 4.30 10.71
CA PRO A 180 -23.45 3.91 11.34
C PRO A 180 -24.42 3.22 10.37
N GLN A 181 -24.24 3.39 9.05
CA GLN A 181 -25.07 2.77 8.03
C GLN A 181 -24.82 1.26 7.89
N ALA A 182 -23.67 0.75 8.33
CA ALA A 182 -23.34 -0.69 8.26
C ALA A 182 -24.37 -1.56 9.02
N ALA A 183 -24.84 -1.11 10.19
CA ALA A 183 -25.90 -1.79 10.94
C ALA A 183 -27.26 -1.82 10.22
N ARG A 184 -27.55 -0.82 9.37
CA ARG A 184 -28.81 -0.75 8.61
C ARG A 184 -28.80 -1.63 7.36
N ILE A 185 -27.63 -1.80 6.74
CA ILE A 185 -27.47 -2.56 5.51
C ILE A 185 -27.38 -4.06 5.81
N TRP A 186 -26.65 -4.44 6.86
CA TRP A 186 -26.35 -5.82 7.20
C TRP A 186 -27.11 -6.25 8.46
N SER A 187 -28.32 -6.76 8.28
CA SER A 187 -29.13 -7.36 9.35
C SER A 187 -29.86 -8.61 8.83
N GLY A 188 -30.09 -9.58 9.71
CA GLY A 188 -30.82 -10.81 9.41
C GLY A 188 -30.20 -11.63 8.27
N GLU A 189 -31.01 -11.99 7.27
CA GLU A 189 -30.67 -12.88 6.16
C GLU A 189 -29.53 -12.37 5.24
N LYS A 190 -29.16 -11.09 5.32
CA LYS A 190 -28.14 -10.47 4.46
C LYS A 190 -26.70 -10.86 4.79
N VAL A 191 -26.45 -11.52 5.93
CA VAL A 191 -25.10 -11.96 6.33
C VAL A 191 -24.73 -13.31 5.70
N ALA A 192 -25.69 -14.17 5.38
CA ALA A 192 -25.44 -15.51 4.85
C ALA A 192 -24.61 -15.51 3.54
N PRO A 193 -24.86 -14.61 2.56
CA PRO A 193 -24.02 -14.52 1.37
C PRO A 193 -22.56 -14.13 1.67
N LEU A 194 -22.33 -13.27 2.67
CA LEU A 194 -20.97 -12.88 3.09
C LEU A 194 -20.23 -14.07 3.71
N ILE A 195 -20.89 -14.81 4.59
CA ILE A 195 -20.36 -16.04 5.21
C ILE A 195 -19.98 -17.06 4.12
N ALA A 196 -20.85 -17.29 3.14
CA ALA A 196 -20.58 -18.22 2.05
C ALA A 196 -19.40 -17.76 1.17
N LEU A 197 -19.32 -16.45 0.88
CA LEU A 197 -18.20 -15.86 0.16
C LEU A 197 -16.88 -16.00 0.93
N GLN A 198 -16.88 -15.73 2.24
CA GLN A 198 -15.70 -15.85 3.11
C GLN A 198 -15.16 -17.29 3.11
N ARG A 199 -16.04 -18.30 3.22
CA ARG A 199 -15.65 -19.72 3.11
C ARG A 199 -15.04 -20.05 1.75
N LYS A 200 -15.65 -19.57 0.66
CA LYS A 200 -15.10 -19.75 -0.69
C LYS A 200 -13.71 -19.14 -0.81
N LEU A 201 -13.53 -17.91 -0.33
CA LEU A 201 -12.25 -17.21 -0.38
C LEU A 201 -11.19 -17.90 0.50
N LEU A 202 -11.55 -18.42 1.67
CA LEU A 202 -10.66 -19.23 2.52
C LEU A 202 -10.19 -20.50 1.81
N ALA A 203 -11.09 -21.22 1.12
CA ALA A 203 -10.72 -22.39 0.33
C ALA A 203 -9.77 -22.03 -0.82
N THR A 204 -10.04 -20.94 -1.55
CA THR A 204 -9.14 -20.42 -2.58
C THR A 204 -7.78 -20.03 -1.99
N ALA A 205 -7.75 -19.37 -0.83
CA ALA A 205 -6.51 -19.01 -0.13
C ALA A 205 -5.69 -20.26 0.20
N ALA A 206 -6.31 -21.27 0.80
CA ALA A 206 -5.65 -22.52 1.15
C ALA A 206 -5.08 -23.25 -0.08
N ALA A 207 -5.76 -23.22 -1.23
CA ALA A 207 -5.26 -23.82 -2.47
C ALA A 207 -4.02 -23.08 -3.01
N LEU A 208 -4.08 -21.74 -3.07
CA LEU A 208 -3.01 -20.90 -3.62
C LEU A 208 -1.80 -20.74 -2.70
N LEU A 209 -1.94 -21.08 -1.42
CA LEU A 209 -0.86 -21.03 -0.44
C LEU A 209 0.09 -22.22 -0.62
N ALA A 210 1.40 -21.96 -0.57
CA ALA A 210 2.42 -23.01 -0.62
C ALA A 210 2.39 -23.89 0.64
N PRO A 211 2.81 -25.16 0.59
CA PRO A 211 3.10 -25.95 1.77
C PRO A 211 3.99 -25.19 2.77
N GLY A 212 3.61 -25.15 4.05
CA GLY A 212 4.31 -24.36 5.07
C GLY A 212 4.16 -22.83 4.92
N GLY A 213 3.39 -22.36 3.94
CA GLY A 213 3.06 -20.96 3.79
C GLY A 213 2.10 -20.48 4.88
N ARG A 214 2.01 -19.16 5.04
CA ARG A 214 1.20 -18.51 6.07
C ARG A 214 -0.01 -17.77 5.51
N LEU A 215 -1.17 -17.93 6.14
CA LEU A 215 -2.41 -17.23 5.80
C LEU A 215 -2.90 -16.45 7.03
N LEU A 216 -3.10 -15.16 6.87
CA LEU A 216 -3.83 -14.36 7.84
C LEU A 216 -5.23 -14.05 7.31
N TYR A 217 -6.25 -14.48 8.04
CA TYR A 217 -7.65 -14.10 7.85
C TYR A 217 -7.99 -12.93 8.77
N SER A 218 -8.67 -11.91 8.27
CA SER A 218 -9.12 -10.81 9.12
C SER A 218 -10.45 -10.19 8.71
N THR A 219 -11.17 -9.58 9.66
CA THR A 219 -12.40 -8.83 9.37
C THR A 219 -12.51 -7.60 10.26
N CYS A 220 -13.27 -6.58 9.81
CA CYS A 220 -13.66 -5.43 10.63
C CYS A 220 -15.08 -5.58 11.21
N THR A 221 -15.50 -6.82 11.50
CA THR A 221 -16.80 -7.12 12.13
C THR A 221 -16.63 -7.85 13.46
N THR A 222 -17.63 -7.73 14.33
CA THR A 222 -17.71 -8.44 15.61
C THR A 222 -18.55 -9.71 15.52
N ASN A 223 -19.12 -10.01 14.35
CA ASN A 223 -19.99 -11.17 14.11
C ASN A 223 -19.23 -12.50 14.21
N VAL A 224 -19.69 -13.39 15.09
CA VAL A 224 -19.10 -14.73 15.29
C VAL A 224 -19.14 -15.59 14.02
N ALA A 225 -20.22 -15.49 13.24
CA ALA A 225 -20.41 -16.26 12.02
C ALA A 225 -19.43 -15.88 10.89
N GLU A 226 -18.93 -14.64 10.92
CA GLU A 226 -17.92 -14.13 9.99
C GLU A 226 -16.49 -14.25 10.56
N ASN A 227 -16.35 -14.63 11.83
CA ASN A 227 -15.09 -14.67 12.57
C ASN A 227 -14.76 -16.10 13.01
N GLU A 228 -15.12 -16.47 14.24
CA GLU A 228 -14.78 -17.77 14.81
C GLU A 228 -15.37 -18.94 14.01
N ASP A 229 -16.56 -18.80 13.42
CA ASP A 229 -17.13 -19.85 12.56
C ASP A 229 -16.33 -20.04 11.27
N GLN A 230 -15.71 -18.98 10.74
CA GLN A 230 -14.84 -19.06 9.56
C GLN A 230 -13.50 -19.69 9.93
N THR A 231 -12.95 -19.34 11.09
CA THR A 231 -11.76 -20.00 11.64
C THR A 231 -12.02 -21.49 11.87
N ARG A 232 -13.17 -21.84 12.47
CA ARG A 232 -13.55 -23.24 12.67
C ARG A 232 -13.69 -23.99 11.35
N PHE A 233 -14.38 -23.40 10.38
CA PHE A 233 -14.47 -23.95 9.01
C PHE A 233 -13.09 -24.20 8.40
N ALA A 234 -12.17 -23.24 8.50
CA ALA A 234 -10.82 -23.37 7.98
C ALA A 234 -10.07 -24.55 8.62
N LEU A 235 -10.17 -24.71 9.94
CA LEU A 235 -9.51 -25.77 10.68
C LEU A 235 -10.14 -27.16 10.48
N ASP A 236 -11.45 -27.23 10.21
CA ASP A 236 -12.17 -28.50 10.02
C ASP A 236 -12.08 -29.03 8.59
N HIS A 237 -12.01 -28.14 7.60
CA HIS A 237 -12.25 -28.50 6.21
C HIS A 237 -11.10 -28.16 5.26
N LEU A 238 -10.10 -27.39 5.70
CA LEU A 238 -8.96 -26.99 4.88
C LEU A 238 -7.65 -27.54 5.49
N PRO A 239 -6.57 -27.70 4.70
CA PRO A 239 -5.28 -28.14 5.21
C PRO A 239 -4.55 -27.00 5.93
N LEU A 240 -5.17 -26.41 6.94
CA LEU A 240 -4.68 -25.25 7.69
C LEU A 240 -4.56 -25.61 9.18
N LEU A 241 -3.41 -25.31 9.76
CA LEU A 241 -3.14 -25.44 11.19
C LEU A 241 -3.15 -24.06 11.84
N PRO A 242 -3.70 -23.92 13.06
CA PRO A 242 -3.73 -22.63 13.74
C PRO A 242 -2.33 -22.24 14.20
N VAL A 243 -1.97 -20.97 13.99
CA VAL A 243 -0.76 -20.37 14.54
C VAL A 243 -1.18 -19.31 15.55
N PRO A 244 -0.87 -19.46 16.86
CA PRO A 244 -1.27 -18.49 17.86
C PRO A 244 -0.68 -17.10 17.58
N LEU A 245 -1.53 -16.08 17.59
CA LEU A 245 -1.12 -14.68 17.46
C LEU A 245 -0.75 -14.09 18.83
N ALA A 246 0.42 -13.45 18.89
CA ALA A 246 0.81 -12.66 20.05
C ALA A 246 0.10 -11.28 20.02
N PRO A 247 -0.53 -10.83 21.12
CA PRO A 247 -1.15 -9.51 21.19
C PRO A 247 -0.13 -8.37 20.99
N PRO A 248 -0.27 -7.53 19.95
CA PRO A 248 0.59 -6.35 19.77
C PRO A 248 0.34 -5.29 20.86
N ALA A 249 1.40 -4.56 21.22
CA ALA A 249 1.32 -3.49 22.22
C ALA A 249 0.38 -2.36 21.81
N GLY A 250 -0.28 -1.72 22.79
CA GLY A 250 -1.17 -0.58 22.55
C GLY A 250 -2.55 -0.93 22.01
N PHE A 251 -2.93 -2.20 22.09
CA PHE A 251 -4.28 -2.72 21.86
C PHE A 251 -4.74 -3.55 23.05
N VAL A 252 -6.05 -3.58 23.26
CA VAL A 252 -6.74 -4.45 24.21
C VAL A 252 -7.56 -5.45 23.41
N PHE A 253 -7.53 -6.72 23.85
CA PHE A 253 -8.18 -7.81 23.13
C PHE A 253 -9.25 -8.48 23.99
N GLU A 254 -10.40 -8.75 23.36
CA GLU A 254 -11.46 -9.58 23.94
C GLU A 254 -11.09 -11.08 23.82
N ALA A 255 -11.63 -11.90 24.72
CA ALA A 255 -11.61 -13.34 24.52
C ALA A 255 -12.41 -13.75 23.26
N PRO A 256 -12.02 -14.83 22.57
CA PRO A 256 -12.84 -15.43 21.51
C PRO A 256 -14.25 -15.71 22.03
N ARG A 257 -15.26 -15.49 21.19
CA ARG A 257 -16.67 -15.70 21.56
C ARG A 257 -17.16 -17.14 21.33
N ARG A 258 -16.25 -18.02 20.90
CA ARG A 258 -16.41 -19.47 20.82
C ARG A 258 -15.31 -20.14 21.61
N GLU A 259 -15.67 -21.05 22.50
CA GLU A 259 -14.72 -21.74 23.40
C GLU A 259 -13.78 -22.70 22.66
N ASP A 260 -14.22 -23.25 21.52
CA ASP A 260 -13.46 -24.19 20.69
C ASP A 260 -12.51 -23.51 19.69
N VAL A 261 -12.37 -22.18 19.77
CA VAL A 261 -11.47 -21.37 18.95
C VAL A 261 -10.49 -20.61 19.84
N THR A 262 -9.20 -20.90 19.70
CA THR A 262 -8.11 -20.30 20.50
C THR A 262 -7.02 -19.71 19.61
N GLY A 263 -6.18 -18.83 20.15
CA GLY A 263 -5.01 -18.28 19.44
C GLY A 263 -5.34 -17.18 18.41
N VAL A 264 -6.57 -16.69 18.41
CA VAL A 264 -7.06 -15.59 17.56
C VAL A 264 -7.08 -14.28 18.34
N LEU A 265 -7.11 -13.15 17.63
CA LEU A 265 -7.19 -11.83 18.24
C LEU A 265 -8.53 -11.15 17.89
N ARG A 266 -9.20 -10.61 18.91
CA ARG A 266 -10.37 -9.73 18.80
C ARG A 266 -10.06 -8.38 19.41
N VAL A 267 -9.82 -7.37 18.59
CA VAL A 267 -9.56 -6.01 19.06
C VAL A 267 -10.83 -5.46 19.72
N ASP A 268 -10.73 -5.13 21.01
CA ASP A 268 -11.76 -4.36 21.71
C ASP A 268 -11.72 -2.93 21.17
N SER A 269 -12.81 -2.50 20.53
CA SER A 269 -12.88 -1.20 19.86
C SER A 269 -12.74 -0.03 20.85
N ALA A 270 -13.47 -0.07 21.96
CA ALA A 270 -13.53 1.02 22.92
C ALA A 270 -12.23 1.11 23.73
N ALA A 271 -11.78 -0.03 24.26
CA ALA A 271 -10.58 -0.09 25.07
C ALA A 271 -9.30 0.17 24.27
N SER A 272 -9.30 -0.11 22.96
CA SER A 272 -8.17 0.18 22.07
C SER A 272 -8.24 1.55 21.40
N ALA A 273 -9.33 2.31 21.56
CA ALA A 273 -9.58 3.52 20.77
C ALA A 273 -9.32 3.29 19.25
N ALA A 274 -9.81 2.17 18.74
CA ALA A 274 -9.59 1.68 17.36
C ALA A 274 -10.85 0.98 16.84
N GLN A 275 -10.89 0.63 15.56
CA GLN A 275 -12.00 -0.19 15.05
C GLN A 275 -11.94 -1.60 15.61
N GLY A 276 -13.11 -2.18 15.92
CA GLY A 276 -13.23 -3.60 16.25
C GLY A 276 -12.75 -4.45 15.08
N PHE A 277 -11.92 -5.45 15.36
CA PHE A 277 -11.20 -6.20 14.33
C PHE A 277 -10.93 -7.63 14.78
N TYR A 278 -11.06 -8.60 13.89
CA TYR A 278 -10.78 -10.02 14.15
C TYR A 278 -9.62 -10.48 13.28
N MET A 279 -8.71 -11.29 13.84
CA MET A 279 -7.59 -11.87 13.11
C MET A 279 -7.36 -13.32 13.54
N ALA A 280 -7.24 -14.21 12.56
CA ALA A 280 -6.88 -15.61 12.74
C ALA A 280 -5.73 -15.96 11.80
N PHE A 281 -4.75 -16.69 12.32
CA PHE A 281 -3.50 -16.98 11.61
C PHE A 281 -3.30 -18.48 11.44
N PHE A 282 -2.87 -18.87 10.25
CA PHE A 282 -2.77 -20.25 9.85
C PHE A 282 -1.48 -20.54 9.10
N GLU A 283 -1.01 -21.77 9.22
CA GLU A 283 0.02 -22.36 8.39
C GLU A 283 -0.57 -23.49 7.55
N LYS A 284 -0.19 -23.61 6.28
CA LYS A 284 -0.65 -24.71 5.43
C LYS A 284 0.07 -26.02 5.77
N ALA A 285 -0.70 -27.01 6.19
CA ALA A 285 -0.20 -28.35 6.45
C ALA A 285 0.08 -29.13 5.17
N GLY A 286 1.25 -29.78 5.15
CA GLY A 286 1.61 -30.76 4.12
C GLY A 286 1.60 -30.23 2.69
N GLY A 287 1.71 -31.15 1.74
CA GLY A 287 1.80 -30.86 0.31
C GLY A 287 3.25 -30.86 -0.19
N THR A 288 3.40 -31.04 -1.51
CA THR A 288 4.71 -30.99 -2.17
C THR A 288 4.93 -29.58 -2.69
N PRO A 289 6.10 -28.96 -2.45
CA PRO A 289 6.44 -27.68 -3.06
C PRO A 289 6.27 -27.79 -4.58
N VAL A 290 5.41 -26.94 -5.15
CA VAL A 290 5.22 -26.87 -6.59
C VAL A 290 6.45 -26.18 -7.19
N ALA A 291 7.05 -26.82 -8.20
CA ALA A 291 8.21 -26.25 -8.88
C ALA A 291 7.85 -24.89 -9.49
N ARG A 292 8.77 -23.94 -9.32
CA ARG A 292 8.62 -22.59 -9.87
C ARG A 292 8.88 -22.63 -11.38
N GLU A 293 7.89 -22.22 -12.16
CA GLU A 293 8.08 -21.91 -13.57
C GLU A 293 8.08 -20.38 -13.74
N ASP A 294 9.28 -19.80 -13.78
CA ASP A 294 9.41 -18.41 -14.19
C ASP A 294 9.29 -18.27 -15.69
N ARG A 295 8.54 -17.27 -16.12
CA ARG A 295 8.25 -17.00 -17.52
C ARG A 295 8.72 -15.61 -17.91
N GLU A 296 8.83 -15.40 -19.21
CA GLU A 296 9.12 -14.06 -19.73
C GLU A 296 7.98 -13.10 -19.36
N LEU A 297 8.35 -11.91 -18.88
CA LEU A 297 7.40 -10.85 -18.59
C LEU A 297 6.68 -10.40 -19.88
N PRO A 298 5.39 -10.05 -19.85
CA PRO A 298 4.69 -9.60 -21.06
C PRO A 298 5.12 -8.19 -21.51
N GLY A 299 4.76 -7.81 -22.74
CA GLY A 299 5.05 -6.50 -23.33
C GLY A 299 6.46 -6.39 -23.93
N ALA A 300 6.77 -5.32 -24.65
CA ALA A 300 8.12 -5.12 -25.21
C ALA A 300 9.03 -4.42 -24.21
N ARG A 301 10.30 -4.84 -24.07
CA ARG A 301 11.24 -4.17 -23.16
C ARG A 301 11.55 -2.74 -23.62
N VAL A 302 11.47 -1.78 -22.69
CA VAL A 302 11.98 -0.42 -22.90
C VAL A 302 13.47 -0.41 -22.54
N PRO A 303 14.37 0.03 -23.44
CA PRO A 303 15.80 0.04 -23.15
C PRO A 303 16.17 1.03 -22.04
N ASP A 304 17.05 0.62 -21.11
CA ASP A 304 17.51 1.47 -20.00
C ASP A 304 18.14 2.78 -20.50
N LYS A 305 18.82 2.75 -21.66
CA LYS A 305 19.34 3.96 -22.33
C LYS A 305 18.27 5.02 -22.60
N ALA A 306 17.02 4.62 -22.86
CA ALA A 306 15.92 5.56 -23.07
C ALA A 306 15.44 6.18 -21.75
N LEU A 307 15.47 5.43 -20.65
CA LEU A 307 15.18 5.96 -19.31
C LEU A 307 16.28 6.96 -18.90
N LEU A 308 17.54 6.59 -19.05
CA LEU A 308 18.69 7.46 -18.78
C LEU A 308 18.66 8.75 -19.61
N ALA A 309 18.35 8.64 -20.92
CA ALA A 309 18.21 9.81 -21.79
C ALA A 309 17.05 10.73 -21.39
N ALA A 310 16.05 10.23 -20.64
CA ALA A 310 14.96 11.03 -20.08
C ALA A 310 15.32 11.71 -18.74
N GLY A 311 16.54 11.51 -18.24
CA GLY A 311 16.99 12.00 -16.93
C GLY A 311 16.53 11.12 -15.76
N CYS A 312 16.12 9.88 -16.03
CA CYS A 312 15.73 8.92 -15.00
C CYS A 312 16.94 8.11 -14.51
N ASP A 313 16.85 7.63 -13.27
CA ASP A 313 17.75 6.64 -12.70
C ASP A 313 17.04 5.28 -12.57
N PRO A 314 17.33 4.31 -13.46
CA PRO A 314 16.76 2.97 -13.37
C PRO A 314 17.16 2.21 -12.09
N ALA A 315 18.26 2.60 -11.42
CA ALA A 315 18.72 1.91 -10.22
C ALA A 315 17.79 2.11 -9.00
N GLY A 316 16.87 3.10 -9.06
CA GLY A 316 15.83 3.27 -8.05
C GLY A 316 14.63 2.33 -8.22
N LEU A 317 14.56 1.56 -9.31
CA LEU A 317 13.55 0.50 -9.47
C LEU A 317 14.00 -0.79 -8.78
N PRO A 318 13.06 -1.58 -8.23
CA PRO A 318 13.37 -2.92 -7.74
C PRO A 318 13.73 -3.87 -8.90
N ASP A 319 14.03 -5.13 -8.57
CA ASP A 319 14.29 -6.16 -9.58
C ASP A 319 13.07 -6.35 -10.50
N GLY A 320 13.27 -6.19 -11.81
CA GLY A 320 12.20 -6.29 -12.81
C GLY A 320 12.52 -5.51 -14.08
N GLU A 321 11.49 -5.19 -14.86
CA GLU A 321 11.65 -4.58 -16.17
C GLU A 321 10.61 -3.50 -16.48
N ALA A 322 11.05 -2.42 -17.14
CA ALA A 322 10.14 -1.49 -17.82
C ALA A 322 9.63 -2.13 -19.13
N ARG A 323 8.33 -2.41 -19.19
CA ARG A 323 7.65 -3.08 -20.32
C ARG A 323 6.62 -2.15 -20.96
N LEU A 324 6.57 -2.17 -22.29
CA LEU A 324 5.76 -1.34 -23.16
C LEU A 324 4.49 -2.07 -23.59
N PHE A 325 3.35 -1.39 -23.45
CA PHE A 325 2.03 -1.82 -23.88
C PHE A 325 1.35 -0.69 -24.65
N GLY A 326 1.40 -0.74 -25.99
CA GLY A 326 1.04 0.40 -26.83
C GLY A 326 2.05 1.53 -26.63
N GLU A 327 1.61 2.71 -26.19
CA GLU A 327 2.51 3.82 -25.82
C GLU A 327 2.80 3.88 -24.30
N LYS A 328 2.11 3.08 -23.48
CA LYS A 328 2.22 3.12 -22.03
C LYS A 328 3.34 2.21 -21.53
N VAL A 329 4.11 2.70 -20.57
CA VAL A 329 5.20 1.96 -19.93
C VAL A 329 4.81 1.63 -18.50
N PHE A 330 4.89 0.35 -18.16
CA PHE A 330 4.73 -0.15 -16.81
C PHE A 330 6.01 -0.84 -16.38
N PHE A 331 6.39 -0.67 -15.12
CA PHE A 331 7.37 -1.53 -14.47
C PHE A 331 6.67 -2.82 -14.05
N LEU A 332 7.21 -3.96 -14.47
CA LEU A 332 6.78 -5.28 -14.02
C LEU A 332 7.88 -5.86 -13.12
N PRO A 333 7.59 -6.14 -11.83
CA PRO A 333 8.58 -6.73 -10.93
C PRO A 333 8.94 -8.14 -11.38
N ALA A 334 10.19 -8.56 -11.16
CA ALA A 334 10.69 -9.88 -11.54
C ALA A 334 9.83 -11.02 -10.97
N GLY A 335 9.31 -10.84 -9.75
CA GLY A 335 8.40 -11.80 -9.12
C GLY A 335 7.10 -12.04 -9.89
N ALA A 336 6.67 -11.13 -10.78
CA ALA A 336 5.51 -11.34 -11.64
C ALA A 336 5.72 -12.43 -12.70
N ALA A 337 6.97 -12.88 -12.93
CA ALA A 337 7.28 -14.01 -13.82
C ALA A 337 6.62 -15.33 -13.40
N MET A 338 6.20 -15.46 -12.14
CA MET A 338 5.43 -16.60 -11.63
C MET A 338 4.00 -16.67 -12.19
N LEU A 339 3.47 -15.56 -12.71
CA LEU A 339 2.07 -15.47 -13.10
C LEU A 339 1.81 -16.21 -14.42
N PRO A 340 0.63 -16.84 -14.57
CA PRO A 340 0.39 -17.62 -15.78
C PRO A 340 0.39 -16.83 -17.09
N ALA A 341 0.79 -17.48 -18.19
CA ALA A 341 0.70 -16.88 -19.51
C ALA A 341 -0.76 -16.50 -19.81
N GLY A 342 -0.98 -15.27 -20.26
CA GLY A 342 -2.34 -14.74 -20.50
C GLY A 342 -3.08 -14.25 -19.25
N PHE A 343 -2.52 -14.43 -18.04
CA PHE A 343 -3.08 -13.83 -16.83
C PHE A 343 -3.01 -12.30 -16.92
N ARG A 344 -4.16 -11.64 -16.77
CA ARG A 344 -4.25 -10.18 -16.87
C ARG A 344 -3.92 -9.55 -15.52
N PHE A 345 -2.79 -8.86 -15.47
CA PHE A 345 -2.36 -8.03 -14.35
C PHE A 345 -1.79 -6.70 -14.85
N GLN A 346 -1.58 -5.76 -13.93
CA GLN A 346 -0.94 -4.48 -14.21
C GLN A 346 0.10 -4.18 -13.13
N GLY A 347 1.33 -3.90 -13.56
CA GLY A 347 2.39 -3.39 -12.70
C GLY A 347 2.32 -1.88 -12.48
N HIS A 348 3.45 -1.28 -12.09
CA HIS A 348 3.53 0.12 -11.69
C HIS A 348 3.68 1.04 -12.90
N ALA A 349 2.86 2.08 -13.02
CA ALA A 349 2.94 2.99 -14.16
C ALA A 349 4.22 3.84 -14.09
N LEU A 350 5.02 3.83 -15.16
CA LEU A 350 6.24 4.64 -15.26
C LEU A 350 6.06 5.88 -16.14
N GLY A 351 5.31 5.77 -17.22
CA GLY A 351 5.12 6.86 -18.17
C GLY A 351 4.76 6.39 -19.57
N THR A 352 5.30 7.07 -20.59
CA THR A 352 5.06 6.75 -22.00
C THR A 352 6.36 6.58 -22.78
N TYR A 353 6.32 5.78 -23.84
CA TYR A 353 7.45 5.59 -24.76
C TYR A 353 6.96 5.59 -26.21
N ARG A 354 7.44 6.55 -26.99
CA ARG A 354 7.05 6.73 -28.39
C ARG A 354 8.23 7.26 -29.20
N ALA A 355 8.44 6.70 -30.40
CA ALA A 355 9.49 7.14 -31.32
C ALA A 355 10.88 7.23 -30.66
N GLY A 356 11.23 6.25 -29.82
CA GLY A 356 12.52 6.20 -29.14
C GLY A 356 12.64 7.06 -27.88
N VAL A 357 11.63 7.88 -27.55
CA VAL A 357 11.68 8.83 -26.43
C VAL A 357 10.80 8.36 -25.28
N PHE A 358 11.42 8.15 -24.11
CA PHE A 358 10.71 7.88 -22.86
C PHE A 358 10.31 9.20 -22.17
N ARG A 359 9.10 9.21 -21.60
CA ARG A 359 8.58 10.32 -20.81
C ARG A 359 8.03 9.78 -19.49
N PRO A 360 8.76 9.93 -18.36
CA PRO A 360 8.26 9.51 -17.06
C PRO A 360 7.04 10.35 -16.65
N HIS A 361 6.17 9.77 -15.83
CA HIS A 361 5.20 10.53 -15.06
C HIS A 361 5.92 11.47 -14.08
N ALA A 362 5.35 12.65 -13.81
CA ALA A 362 5.91 13.57 -12.82
C ALA A 362 6.02 12.94 -11.43
N ARG A 363 5.17 11.97 -11.11
CA ARG A 363 5.14 11.24 -9.83
C ARG A 363 5.94 9.93 -9.84
N ALA A 364 6.70 9.63 -10.89
CA ALA A 364 7.54 8.44 -10.95
C ALA A 364 8.79 8.62 -10.06
N ARG A 365 8.57 8.75 -8.74
CA ARG A 365 9.61 9.06 -7.74
C ARG A 365 10.76 8.07 -7.75
N LEU A 366 10.49 6.78 -7.97
CA LEU A 366 11.52 5.74 -8.05
C LEU A 366 12.54 5.96 -9.16
N LEU A 367 12.19 6.74 -10.17
CA LEU A 367 13.10 7.07 -11.28
C LEU A 367 13.83 8.38 -11.06
N VAL A 368 13.51 9.15 -10.01
CA VAL A 368 14.19 10.41 -9.72
C VAL A 368 15.61 10.09 -9.23
N PRO A 369 16.67 10.62 -9.85
CA PRO A 369 18.03 10.39 -9.39
C PRO A 369 18.22 10.85 -7.93
N PRO A 370 19.22 10.32 -7.21
CA PRO A 370 19.60 10.86 -5.91
C PRO A 370 19.88 12.38 -5.98
N SER A 371 19.56 13.09 -4.90
CA SER A 371 19.82 14.53 -4.83
C SER A 371 21.31 14.83 -4.96
N GLY A 372 21.67 15.78 -5.82
CA GLY A 372 23.05 16.17 -6.08
C GLY A 372 23.16 17.35 -7.05
N PRO A 373 24.37 17.88 -7.28
CA PRO A 373 24.59 18.97 -8.21
C PRO A 373 24.04 18.65 -9.61
N GLY A 374 23.16 19.52 -10.13
CA GLY A 374 22.56 19.34 -11.45
C GLY A 374 21.40 18.33 -11.52
N ALA A 375 21.09 17.59 -10.45
CA ALA A 375 20.01 16.61 -10.44
C ALA A 375 18.61 17.25 -10.44
N GLY A 376 18.48 18.48 -9.91
CA GLY A 376 17.22 19.19 -9.88
C GLY A 376 17.13 20.32 -8.86
N LEU A 377 15.90 20.65 -8.46
CA LEU A 377 15.60 21.69 -7.49
C LEU A 377 15.44 21.07 -6.09
N ASN A 378 16.38 21.35 -5.19
CA ASN A 378 16.33 20.90 -3.80
C ASN A 378 16.00 22.07 -2.87
N GLU A 379 14.83 22.02 -2.24
CA GLU A 379 14.30 23.10 -1.42
C GLU A 379 14.42 22.78 0.08
N GLU A 380 14.78 23.80 0.86
CA GLU A 380 14.81 23.75 2.33
C GLU A 380 13.48 24.18 2.97
N ALA A 381 12.68 24.97 2.23
CA ALA A 381 11.40 25.51 2.64
C ALA A 381 10.30 25.14 1.64
N LEU A 382 9.06 25.10 2.11
CA LEU A 382 7.94 24.60 1.30
C LEU A 382 7.41 25.59 0.28
N CYS A 383 7.66 26.90 0.45
CA CYS A 383 6.99 27.95 -0.32
C CYS A 383 7.13 27.78 -1.85
N ARG A 384 8.32 27.37 -2.34
CA ARG A 384 8.55 27.14 -3.77
C ARG A 384 7.95 25.83 -4.27
N ILE A 385 7.95 24.79 -3.43
CA ILE A 385 7.25 23.52 -3.71
C ILE A 385 5.75 23.79 -3.84
N GLU A 386 5.15 24.48 -2.88
CA GLU A 386 3.74 24.84 -2.87
C GLU A 386 3.36 25.73 -4.06
N ALA A 387 4.19 26.72 -4.40
CA ALA A 387 4.01 27.55 -5.58
C ALA A 387 3.95 26.69 -6.87
N LEU A 388 4.90 25.76 -7.05
CA LEU A 388 4.89 24.82 -8.19
C LEU A 388 3.62 23.98 -8.21
N LEU A 389 3.21 23.43 -7.07
CA LEU A 389 2.01 22.60 -6.94
C LEU A 389 0.70 23.39 -7.14
N ALA A 390 0.73 24.70 -6.90
CA ALA A 390 -0.35 25.64 -7.20
C ALA A 390 -0.35 26.09 -8.68
N GLY A 391 0.55 25.56 -9.51
CA GLY A 391 0.64 25.85 -10.95
C GLY A 391 1.51 27.06 -11.29
N GLN A 392 2.19 27.68 -10.32
CA GLN A 392 3.19 28.69 -10.61
C GLN A 392 4.41 28.04 -11.29
N SER A 393 5.15 28.88 -12.00
CA SER A 393 6.39 28.48 -12.64
C SER A 393 7.60 29.08 -11.95
N LEU A 394 8.74 28.43 -12.03
CA LEU A 394 10.01 28.93 -11.51
C LEU A 394 11.03 29.10 -12.66
N PRO A 395 12.02 30.00 -12.54
CA PRO A 395 13.12 30.07 -13.51
C PRO A 395 13.87 28.74 -13.56
N ALA A 396 14.17 28.25 -14.77
CA ALA A 396 14.86 26.97 -14.95
C ALA A 396 16.38 27.05 -14.74
N GLY A 397 17.00 28.19 -15.09
CA GLY A 397 18.46 28.30 -15.12
C GLY A 397 19.08 27.19 -15.97
N ASP A 398 20.15 26.59 -15.43
CA ASP A 398 20.94 25.53 -16.08
C ASP A 398 20.45 24.11 -15.75
N LEU A 399 19.28 23.97 -15.13
CA LEU A 399 18.74 22.67 -14.76
C LEU A 399 18.40 21.80 -15.98
N PRO A 400 18.49 20.47 -15.87
CA PRO A 400 18.27 19.56 -16.99
C PRO A 400 16.83 19.66 -17.55
N PRO A 401 16.55 19.07 -18.72
CA PRO A 401 15.22 19.10 -19.33
C PRO A 401 14.09 18.54 -18.45
N ARG A 402 14.42 17.61 -17.55
CA ARG A 402 13.53 17.09 -16.50
C ARG A 402 14.25 17.05 -15.16
N PRO A 403 14.30 18.17 -14.42
CA PRO A 403 14.93 18.16 -13.12
C PRO A 403 14.06 17.42 -12.11
N GLY A 404 14.69 16.72 -11.16
CA GLY A 404 14.02 16.26 -9.96
C GLY A 404 13.55 17.44 -9.09
N LEU A 405 12.52 17.22 -8.29
CA LEU A 405 12.11 18.09 -7.20
C LEU A 405 12.43 17.38 -5.89
N TYR A 406 13.10 18.05 -4.96
CA TYR A 406 13.48 17.49 -3.66
C TYR A 406 13.12 18.43 -2.53
N TYR A 407 12.84 17.86 -1.35
CA TYR A 407 12.79 18.57 -0.08
C TYR A 407 13.89 18.04 0.83
N ARG A 408 14.92 18.83 1.10
CA ARG A 408 16.09 18.40 1.91
C ARG A 408 16.69 17.07 1.42
N GLY A 409 16.75 16.90 0.10
CA GLY A 409 17.22 15.67 -0.55
C GLY A 409 16.16 14.56 -0.71
N LEU A 410 15.00 14.66 -0.07
CA LEU A 410 13.88 13.71 -0.23
C LEU A 410 13.23 13.89 -1.61
N PRO A 411 13.22 12.88 -2.50
CA PRO A 411 12.70 13.03 -3.86
C PRO A 411 11.18 13.16 -3.88
N LEU A 412 10.64 14.19 -4.52
CA LEU A 412 9.19 14.43 -4.61
C LEU A 412 8.62 14.05 -5.99
N GLY A 413 9.44 14.11 -7.03
CA GLY A 413 9.04 13.79 -8.41
C GLY A 413 9.87 14.52 -9.45
N PHE A 414 9.40 14.55 -10.69
CA PHE A 414 9.99 15.31 -11.81
C PHE A 414 9.24 16.61 -12.07
N LEU A 415 10.00 17.65 -12.40
CA LEU A 415 9.49 18.87 -13.00
C LEU A 415 9.55 18.77 -14.53
N ALA A 416 8.68 19.54 -15.18
CA ALA A 416 8.73 19.76 -16.62
C ALA A 416 9.39 21.10 -16.93
N ARG A 417 10.39 21.09 -17.82
CA ARG A 417 10.99 22.32 -18.37
C ARG A 417 10.25 22.75 -19.64
N LYS A 418 9.75 23.98 -19.65
CA LYS A 418 9.16 24.65 -20.83
C LYS A 418 9.93 25.94 -21.10
N GLY A 419 10.93 25.88 -21.97
CA GLY A 419 11.85 26.99 -22.23
C GLY A 419 12.68 27.34 -20.98
N ALA A 420 12.57 28.60 -20.53
CA ALA A 420 13.26 29.11 -19.35
C ALA A 420 12.49 28.89 -18.02
N ARG A 421 11.42 28.08 -18.03
CA ARG A 421 10.53 27.88 -16.89
C ARG A 421 10.42 26.41 -16.49
N LEU A 422 10.31 26.17 -15.19
CA LEU A 422 10.00 24.89 -14.56
C LEU A 422 8.57 24.88 -14.05
N LEU A 423 7.90 23.75 -14.20
CA LEU A 423 6.50 23.54 -13.89
C LEU A 423 6.33 22.17 -13.23
N TRP A 424 5.43 22.07 -12.25
CA TRP A 424 4.85 20.78 -11.88
C TRP A 424 3.68 20.47 -12.82
N SER A 425 3.61 19.25 -13.34
CA SER A 425 2.48 18.82 -14.16
C SER A 425 2.11 17.39 -13.84
N ASP A 426 0.90 17.18 -13.29
CA ASP A 426 0.34 15.84 -13.06
C ASP A 426 -0.16 15.17 -14.37
N ARG A 427 -0.02 15.83 -15.54
CA ARG A 427 -0.51 15.35 -16.84
C ARG A 427 0.43 14.35 -17.52
#